data_AF-A0AAU3LKD3-F1
#
_entry.id   AF-A0AAU3LKD3-F1
#
_cell.length_a   1.000
_cell.length_b   1.000
_cell.length_c   1.000
_cell.angle_alpha   90.00
_cell.angle_beta   90.00
_cell.angle_gamma   90.00
#
_symmetry.space_group_name_H-M   'P 1'
#
loop_
_entity.id
_entity.type
_entity.pdbx_description
1 polymer ?
#
loop_
_entity_poly.entity_id
_entity_poly.type
_entity_poly.pdbx_seq_one_letter_code
_entity_poly.pdbx_strand_id
1 'polypeptide(L)'
;MFVCTVCGTELTAPVSWVALPVHTHHGGWEELHPPLAVWLEPDAVVRRPSGLPAGPPADRDDLERAEHRVPPVEPDGSWSRRWEAAVGVALAHLVAATEDRPVTLPAGPVAELLGHAVGRYLPGGPGARSVGLAGPGIRMPRPRADVLLVPRHPLTGAPWRGPGDEGAVAPLDSGVWAYLAHPGETSPTPATGVLPEGVLRDDYPLPPRPWRPLMPHHRAFEYTLVGLPAARAL
;
A
#
# COMPACT_ATOMS: atom_id res chain seq x y z
N MET A 1 -21.06 -2.35 18.64
CA MET A 1 -20.94 -1.25 19.62
C MET A 1 -19.73 -1.56 20.48
N PHE A 2 -18.89 -0.57 20.75
CA PHE A 2 -17.75 -0.73 21.64
C PHE A 2 -18.05 0.03 22.93
N VAL A 3 -17.86 -0.63 24.06
CA VAL A 3 -18.11 -0.06 25.39
C VAL A 3 -16.85 -0.22 26.24
N CYS A 4 -16.63 0.77 27.11
CA CYS A 4 -15.60 0.68 28.14
C CYS A 4 -15.93 -0.45 29.12
N THR A 5 -14.98 -1.35 29.39
CA THR A 5 -15.15 -2.45 30.37
C THR A 5 -15.30 -1.95 31.82
N VAL A 6 -14.81 -0.74 32.11
CA VAL A 6 -14.79 -0.17 33.46
C VAL A 6 -16.07 0.61 33.78
N CYS A 7 -16.54 1.47 32.88
CA CYS A 7 -17.68 2.36 33.14
C CYS A 7 -18.91 2.11 32.26
N GLY A 8 -18.82 1.23 31.27
CA GLY A 8 -19.95 0.87 30.39
C GLY A 8 -20.34 1.93 29.37
N THR A 9 -19.65 3.07 29.31
CA THR A 9 -19.92 4.14 28.34
C THR A 9 -19.70 3.67 26.90
N GLU A 10 -20.67 3.96 26.04
CA GLU A 10 -20.59 3.73 24.60
C GLU A 10 -19.69 4.76 23.92
N LEU A 11 -18.81 4.29 23.04
CA LEU A 11 -17.97 5.18 22.23
C LEU A 11 -18.82 5.83 21.12
N THR A 12 -18.86 7.16 21.10
CA THR A 12 -19.67 7.96 20.16
C THR A 12 -19.08 8.07 18.76
N ALA A 13 -17.85 7.59 18.55
CA ALA A 13 -17.19 7.54 17.25
C ALA A 13 -17.22 6.10 16.70
N PRO A 14 -17.47 5.90 15.39
CA PRO A 14 -17.43 4.57 14.78
C PRO A 14 -16.02 4.00 14.87
N VAL A 15 -15.90 2.90 15.60
CA VAL A 15 -14.67 2.11 15.73
C VAL A 15 -14.80 0.89 14.83
N SER A 16 -13.78 0.62 14.00
CA SER A 16 -13.70 -0.58 13.16
C SER A 16 -12.45 -1.37 13.53
N TRP A 17 -12.53 -2.70 13.41
CA TRP A 17 -11.33 -3.54 13.46
C TRP A 17 -10.51 -3.26 12.21
N VAL A 18 -9.40 -2.54 12.38
CA VAL A 18 -8.39 -2.38 11.34
C VAL A 18 -7.28 -3.36 11.72
N ALA A 19 -6.87 -4.23 10.78
CA ALA A 19 -5.64 -4.98 10.96
C ALA A 19 -4.53 -3.96 11.25
N LEU A 20 -3.78 -4.17 12.33
CA LEU A 20 -2.71 -3.28 12.75
C LEU A 20 -1.84 -2.94 11.53
N PRO A 21 -1.80 -1.67 11.11
CA PRO A 21 -1.03 -1.34 9.93
C PRO A 21 0.44 -1.65 10.22
N VAL A 22 1.19 -2.14 9.22
CA VAL A 22 2.56 -2.69 9.36
C VAL A 22 3.49 -1.87 10.26
N HIS A 23 3.29 -0.55 10.37
CA HIS A 23 4.07 0.33 11.22
C HIS A 23 3.79 0.23 12.74
N THR A 24 2.66 -0.32 13.18
CA THR A 24 2.29 -0.43 14.60
C THR A 24 2.96 -1.60 15.33
N HIS A 25 3.45 -2.61 14.61
CA HIS A 25 4.30 -3.67 15.18
C HIS A 25 5.73 -3.22 15.50
N HIS A 26 6.08 -1.97 15.18
CA HIS A 26 7.43 -1.44 15.33
C HIS A 26 7.38 -0.22 16.26
N GLY A 27 7.59 -0.47 17.56
CA GLY A 27 7.42 0.46 18.70
C GLY A 27 8.34 1.69 18.75
N GLY A 28 8.42 2.47 17.68
CA GLY A 28 9.11 3.77 17.63
C GLY A 28 8.15 4.95 17.42
N TRP A 29 6.85 4.77 17.67
CA TRP A 29 5.79 5.73 17.34
C TRP A 29 5.55 6.80 18.42
N GLU A 30 6.33 6.80 19.50
CA GLU A 30 6.01 7.55 20.72
C GLU A 30 6.51 9.01 20.74
N GLU A 31 7.36 9.44 19.80
CA GLU A 31 8.06 10.74 19.93
C GLU A 31 7.69 11.83 18.93
N LEU A 32 6.97 11.57 17.84
CA LEU A 32 6.75 12.59 16.81
C LEU A 32 5.32 12.58 16.26
N HIS A 33 4.47 13.39 16.93
CA HIS A 33 3.16 13.88 16.50
C HIS A 33 2.02 12.85 16.50
N PRO A 34 1.17 12.82 17.54
CA PRO A 34 0.02 11.93 17.57
C PRO A 34 -1.00 12.38 16.50
N PRO A 35 -1.45 11.52 15.57
CA PRO A 35 -2.86 11.57 15.22
C PRO A 35 -3.64 11.40 16.52
N LEU A 36 -4.85 11.96 16.67
CA LEU A 36 -5.75 11.71 17.80
C LEU A 36 -6.18 10.22 17.83
N ALA A 37 -5.23 9.32 18.04
CA ALA A 37 -5.40 7.92 18.33
C ALA A 37 -5.22 7.80 19.84
N VAL A 38 -6.35 7.78 20.55
CA VAL A 38 -6.35 7.34 21.95
C VAL A 38 -6.07 5.84 21.91
N TRP A 39 -4.91 5.45 22.44
CA TRP A 39 -4.60 4.05 22.63
C TRP A 39 -5.47 3.51 23.76
N LEU A 40 -6.32 2.54 23.43
CA LEU A 40 -7.13 1.83 24.40
C LEU A 40 -6.35 0.58 24.77
N GLU A 41 -6.19 0.34 26.07
CA GLU A 41 -5.67 -0.93 26.58
C GLU A 41 -6.49 -2.09 25.95
N PRO A 42 -5.85 -3.19 25.51
CA PRO A 42 -6.54 -4.28 24.80
C PRO A 42 -7.77 -4.80 25.54
N ASP A 43 -7.73 -4.81 26.88
CA ASP A 43 -8.79 -5.29 27.76
C ASP A 43 -9.75 -4.18 28.23
N ALA A 44 -9.49 -2.91 27.90
CA ALA A 44 -10.36 -1.79 28.27
C ALA A 44 -11.63 -1.71 27.40
N VAL A 45 -11.69 -2.45 26.30
CA VAL A 45 -12.80 -2.40 25.34
C VAL A 45 -13.34 -3.79 25.06
N VAL A 46 -14.61 -4.00 25.37
CA VAL A 46 -15.33 -5.21 24.95
C VAL A 46 -16.33 -4.89 23.86
N ARG A 47 -16.35 -5.76 22.84
CA ARG A 47 -17.35 -5.69 21.78
C ARG A 47 -18.71 -6.11 22.33
N ARG A 48 -19.67 -5.20 22.30
CA ARG A 48 -21.09 -5.51 22.51
C ARG A 48 -21.81 -5.63 21.16
N PRO A 49 -22.76 -6.58 21.02
CA PRO A 49 -23.60 -6.65 19.83
C PRO A 49 -24.31 -5.30 19.65
N SER A 50 -24.08 -4.62 18.51
CA SER A 50 -24.70 -3.31 18.24
C SER A 50 -26.17 -3.40 17.82
N GLY A 51 -26.69 -4.59 17.51
CA GLY A 51 -27.97 -4.76 16.83
C GLY A 51 -27.99 -4.27 15.38
N LEU A 52 -27.07 -3.37 15.00
CA LEU A 52 -26.80 -2.96 13.63
C LEU A 52 -25.98 -4.04 12.90
N PRO A 53 -26.33 -4.38 11.64
CA PRO A 53 -25.52 -5.27 10.82
C PRO A 53 -24.12 -4.67 10.68
N ALA A 54 -23.08 -5.47 10.94
CA ALA A 54 -21.73 -5.07 10.56
C ALA A 54 -21.74 -4.84 9.04
N GLY A 55 -21.26 -3.69 8.58
CA GLY A 55 -20.93 -3.53 7.16
C GLY A 55 -20.04 -4.69 6.72
N PRO A 56 -20.20 -5.22 5.50
CA PRO A 56 -19.41 -6.35 5.06
C PRO A 56 -17.92 -6.04 5.22
N PRO A 57 -17.09 -6.99 5.71
CA PRO A 57 -15.65 -6.83 5.65
C PRO A 57 -15.22 -6.50 4.22
N ALA A 58 -14.25 -5.60 4.05
CA ALA A 58 -13.73 -5.25 2.74
C ALA A 58 -13.27 -6.52 2.02
N ASP A 59 -14.01 -6.90 0.98
CA ASP A 59 -13.73 -8.08 0.19
C ASP A 59 -12.64 -7.79 -0.85
N ARG A 60 -12.07 -8.83 -1.44
CA ARG A 60 -11.08 -8.70 -2.52
C ARG A 60 -11.60 -7.87 -3.70
N ASP A 61 -12.90 -7.90 -3.95
CA ASP A 61 -13.58 -7.14 -5.01
C ASP A 61 -13.74 -5.65 -4.66
N ASP A 62 -13.58 -5.30 -3.38
CA ASP A 62 -13.71 -3.92 -2.90
C ASP A 62 -12.47 -3.07 -3.20
N LEU A 63 -11.35 -3.72 -3.54
CA LEU A 63 -10.05 -3.09 -3.82
C LEU A 63 -10.05 -2.21 -5.07
N GLU A 64 -11.02 -2.39 -5.96
CA GLU A 64 -11.15 -1.59 -7.20
C GLU A 64 -11.72 -0.19 -6.92
N ARG A 65 -12.38 0.01 -5.76
CA ARG A 65 -13.02 1.28 -5.41
C ARG A 65 -11.99 2.38 -5.14
N ALA A 66 -12.29 3.59 -5.61
CA ALA A 66 -11.42 4.75 -5.43
C ALA A 66 -11.16 5.09 -3.95
N GLU A 67 -12.13 4.83 -3.08
CA GLU A 67 -12.05 5.06 -1.63
C GLU A 67 -10.96 4.23 -0.94
N HIS A 68 -10.55 3.11 -1.55
CA HIS A 68 -9.52 2.24 -0.99
C HIS A 68 -8.11 2.72 -1.32
N ARG A 69 -7.97 3.65 -2.27
CA ARG A 69 -6.68 4.15 -2.73
C ARG A 69 -6.05 5.01 -1.63
N VAL A 70 -4.78 4.73 -1.36
CA VAL A 70 -3.98 5.54 -0.44
C VAL A 70 -3.11 6.47 -1.28
N PRO A 71 -3.28 7.80 -1.19
CA PRO A 71 -2.41 8.74 -1.88
C PRO A 71 -0.94 8.56 -1.48
N PRO A 72 0.02 8.72 -2.40
CA PRO A 72 1.45 8.62 -2.11
C PRO A 72 1.95 9.69 -1.16
N VAL A 73 1.31 10.86 -1.17
CA VAL A 73 1.75 12.05 -0.44
C VAL A 73 0.64 12.46 0.51
N GLU A 74 1.02 12.72 1.76
CA GLU A 74 0.14 13.25 2.80
C GLU A 74 -0.22 14.72 2.51
N PRO A 75 -1.28 15.27 3.13
CA PRO A 75 -1.70 16.66 2.91
C PRO A 75 -0.62 17.71 3.24
N ASP A 76 0.34 17.37 4.10
CA ASP A 76 1.48 18.22 4.47
C ASP A 76 2.63 18.19 3.45
N GLY A 77 2.48 17.40 2.37
CA GLY A 77 3.48 17.23 1.32
C GLY A 77 4.59 16.22 1.62
N SER A 78 4.52 15.53 2.76
CA SER A 78 5.41 14.42 3.09
C SER A 78 4.96 13.12 2.41
N TRP A 79 5.90 12.19 2.20
CA TRP A 79 5.54 10.85 1.75
C TRP A 79 4.70 10.13 2.79
N SER A 80 3.66 9.44 2.33
CA SER A 80 2.86 8.61 3.20
C SER A 80 3.69 7.50 3.83
N ARG A 81 3.63 7.40 5.15
CA ARG A 81 4.30 6.31 5.90
C ARG A 81 3.82 4.94 5.47
N ARG A 82 2.57 4.85 5.03
CA ARG A 82 1.98 3.61 4.50
C ARG A 82 2.64 3.22 3.17
N TRP A 83 2.97 4.19 2.33
CA TRP A 83 3.76 3.98 1.12
C TRP A 83 5.21 3.61 1.41
N GLU A 84 5.91 4.35 2.28
CA GLU A 84 7.30 4.04 2.66
C GLU A 84 7.41 2.59 3.19
N ALA A 85 6.47 2.15 4.04
CA ALA A 85 6.42 0.78 4.55
C ALA A 85 6.06 -0.26 3.49
N ALA A 86 5.04 -0.01 2.67
CA ALA A 86 4.62 -0.94 1.61
C ALA A 86 5.74 -1.18 0.59
N VAL A 87 6.48 -0.13 0.21
CA VAL A 87 7.63 -0.24 -0.67
C VAL A 87 8.75 -1.04 0.00
N GLY A 88 9.02 -0.83 1.29
CA GLY A 88 10.01 -1.63 2.02
C GLY A 88 9.69 -3.13 2.01
N VAL A 89 8.44 -3.50 2.26
CA VAL A 89 7.98 -4.91 2.21
C VAL A 89 8.10 -5.47 0.79
N ALA A 90 7.57 -4.77 -0.21
CA ALA A 90 7.61 -5.22 -1.60
C ALA A 90 9.05 -5.39 -2.11
N LEU A 91 9.95 -4.48 -1.74
CA LEU A 91 11.35 -4.52 -2.12
C LEU A 91 12.09 -5.72 -1.52
N ALA A 92 11.81 -6.07 -0.27
CA ALA A 92 12.37 -7.28 0.35
C ALA A 92 11.95 -8.56 -0.41
N HIS A 93 10.69 -8.63 -0.82
CA HIS A 93 10.21 -9.73 -1.66
C HIS A 93 10.80 -9.73 -3.07
N LEU A 94 11.01 -8.55 -3.67
CA LEU A 94 11.68 -8.43 -4.97
C LEU A 94 13.11 -8.96 -4.88
N VAL A 95 13.91 -8.47 -3.92
CA VAL A 95 15.28 -8.94 -3.66
C VAL A 95 15.34 -10.46 -3.50
N ALA A 96 14.48 -11.01 -2.64
CA ALA A 96 14.44 -12.45 -2.40
C ALA A 96 14.00 -13.26 -3.62
N ALA A 97 13.10 -12.74 -4.45
CA ALA A 97 12.59 -13.44 -5.63
C ALA A 97 13.49 -13.32 -6.86
N THR A 98 14.27 -12.24 -6.95
CA THR A 98 15.14 -11.98 -8.10
C THR A 98 16.56 -12.49 -7.90
N GLU A 99 16.90 -12.93 -6.68
CA GLU A 99 18.25 -13.39 -6.30
C GLU A 99 19.29 -12.31 -6.62
N ASP A 100 19.01 -11.08 -6.19
CA ASP A 100 19.81 -9.88 -6.48
C ASP A 100 20.03 -9.57 -7.97
N ARG A 101 19.23 -10.14 -8.88
CA ARG A 101 19.27 -9.74 -10.29
C ARG A 101 18.61 -8.38 -10.50
N PRO A 102 19.05 -7.63 -11.55
CA PRO A 102 18.39 -6.41 -11.97
C PRO A 102 16.91 -6.64 -12.24
N VAL A 103 16.10 -5.59 -12.11
CA VAL A 103 14.66 -5.65 -12.39
C VAL A 103 14.22 -4.58 -13.37
N THR A 104 13.26 -4.95 -14.21
CA THR A 104 12.58 -4.01 -15.12
C THR A 104 11.16 -3.79 -14.63
N LEU A 105 10.86 -2.55 -14.22
CA LEU A 105 9.51 -2.15 -13.82
C LEU A 105 8.63 -1.85 -15.03
N PRO A 106 7.30 -2.07 -14.93
CA PRO A 106 6.38 -1.68 -15.99
C PRO A 106 6.26 -0.16 -16.03
N ALA A 107 6.10 0.40 -17.23
CA ALA A 107 5.93 1.84 -17.44
C ALA A 107 4.71 2.40 -16.68
N GLY A 108 4.72 3.71 -16.44
CA GLY A 108 3.67 4.42 -15.71
C GLY A 108 3.94 4.52 -14.20
N PRO A 109 2.88 4.62 -13.36
CA PRO A 109 3.02 4.96 -11.94
C PRO A 109 3.95 4.04 -11.15
N VAL A 110 4.05 2.76 -11.54
CA VAL A 110 4.96 1.80 -10.89
C VAL A 110 6.42 2.20 -11.10
N ALA A 111 6.85 2.44 -12.34
CA ALA A 111 8.20 2.89 -12.63
C ALA A 111 8.48 4.30 -12.07
N GLU A 112 7.51 5.20 -12.15
CA GLU A 112 7.64 6.59 -11.68
C GLU A 112 7.82 6.67 -10.16
N LEU A 113 7.04 5.90 -9.39
CA LEU A 113 7.04 5.99 -7.92
C LEU A 113 8.05 5.04 -7.26
N LEU A 114 8.23 3.82 -7.80
CA LEU A 114 9.11 2.82 -7.19
C LEU A 114 10.51 2.77 -7.81
N GLY A 115 10.72 3.36 -9.00
CA GLY A 115 11.97 3.24 -9.76
C GLY A 115 13.21 3.68 -8.97
N HIS A 116 13.11 4.79 -8.23
CA HIS A 116 14.24 5.27 -7.41
C HIS A 116 14.58 4.31 -6.27
N ALA A 117 13.57 3.81 -5.55
CA ALA A 117 13.77 2.84 -4.48
C ALA A 117 14.37 1.54 -5.03
N VAL A 118 13.87 1.05 -6.15
CA VAL A 118 14.38 -0.17 -6.80
C VAL A 118 15.82 0.00 -7.26
N GLY A 119 16.16 1.09 -7.96
CA GLY A 119 17.52 1.34 -8.45
C GLY A 119 18.56 1.57 -7.34
N ARG A 120 18.11 1.83 -6.11
CA ARG A 120 19.00 1.95 -4.94
C ARG A 120 19.32 0.59 -4.30
N TYR A 121 18.41 -0.37 -4.35
CA TYR A 121 18.53 -1.64 -3.62
C TYR A 121 18.80 -2.86 -4.51
N LEU A 122 18.49 -2.78 -5.80
CA LEU A 122 18.79 -3.82 -6.78
C LEU A 122 19.83 -3.31 -7.78
N PRO A 123 20.78 -4.16 -8.22
CA PRO A 123 21.79 -3.74 -9.16
C PRO A 123 21.18 -3.41 -10.53
N GLY A 124 21.80 -2.48 -11.25
CA GLY A 124 21.52 -2.29 -12.68
C GLY A 124 22.34 -3.26 -13.52
N GLY A 125 21.81 -3.68 -14.68
CA GLY A 125 22.59 -4.51 -15.60
C GLY A 125 21.75 -5.37 -16.55
N PRO A 126 22.42 -6.15 -17.43
CA PRO A 126 21.76 -7.13 -18.28
C PRO A 126 21.17 -8.28 -17.46
N GLY A 127 20.25 -9.05 -18.05
CA GLY A 127 19.60 -10.17 -17.38
C GLY A 127 18.49 -9.76 -16.39
N ALA A 128 17.88 -8.60 -16.63
CA ALA A 128 16.85 -8.06 -15.76
C ALA A 128 15.59 -8.93 -15.72
N ARG A 129 15.10 -9.19 -14.50
CA ARG A 129 13.82 -9.85 -14.22
C ARG A 129 12.68 -8.86 -14.41
N SER A 130 11.67 -9.24 -15.17
CA SER A 130 10.49 -8.43 -15.40
C SER A 130 9.59 -8.39 -14.17
N VAL A 131 9.12 -7.19 -13.83
CA VAL A 131 8.11 -6.99 -12.77
C VAL A 131 6.81 -6.56 -13.45
N GLY A 132 5.69 -7.11 -13.00
CA GLY A 132 4.35 -6.75 -13.49
C GLY A 132 3.42 -6.37 -12.34
N LEU A 133 2.39 -5.59 -12.62
CA LEU A 133 1.30 -5.34 -11.67
C LEU A 133 0.14 -6.30 -11.97
N ALA A 134 -0.39 -6.95 -10.95
CA ALA A 134 -1.56 -7.84 -11.09
C ALA A 134 -2.43 -7.82 -9.84
N GLY A 135 -3.69 -8.18 -9.99
CA GLY A 135 -4.64 -8.27 -8.88
C GLY A 135 -6.08 -8.39 -9.38
N PRO A 136 -7.06 -8.23 -8.48
CA PRO A 136 -8.49 -8.21 -8.83
C PRO A 136 -8.76 -7.15 -9.91
N GLY A 137 -9.63 -7.45 -10.86
CA GLY A 137 -10.00 -6.53 -11.95
C GLY A 137 -8.91 -6.25 -13.00
N ILE A 138 -7.63 -6.55 -12.72
CA ILE A 138 -6.52 -6.34 -13.63
C ILE A 138 -6.19 -7.64 -14.36
N ARG A 139 -6.16 -7.58 -15.69
CA ARG A 139 -5.68 -8.70 -16.51
C ARG A 139 -4.20 -8.94 -16.23
N MET A 140 -3.86 -10.19 -15.93
CA MET A 140 -2.47 -10.58 -15.76
C MET A 140 -1.65 -10.25 -17.02
N PRO A 141 -0.43 -9.69 -16.86
CA PRO A 141 0.49 -9.47 -17.97
C PRO A 141 0.72 -10.77 -18.75
N ARG A 142 0.75 -10.67 -20.09
CA ARG A 142 1.10 -11.77 -21.00
C ARG A 142 2.21 -11.30 -21.94
N PRO A 143 3.40 -11.94 -21.94
CA PRO A 143 3.80 -13.05 -21.08
C PRO A 143 3.81 -12.67 -19.58
N ARG A 144 3.70 -13.68 -18.72
CA ARG A 144 3.74 -13.48 -17.27
C ARG A 144 5.10 -12.87 -16.89
N ALA A 145 5.08 -11.79 -16.13
CA ALA A 145 6.31 -11.23 -15.57
C ALA A 145 6.95 -12.20 -14.55
N ASP A 146 8.26 -12.09 -14.36
CA ASP A 146 9.02 -12.93 -13.43
C ASP A 146 8.53 -12.76 -11.99
N VAL A 147 8.19 -11.52 -11.58
CA VAL A 147 7.60 -11.21 -10.28
C VAL A 147 6.38 -10.31 -10.44
N LEU A 148 5.28 -10.62 -9.74
CA LEU A 148 4.08 -9.77 -9.73
C LEU A 148 3.95 -8.96 -8.44
N LEU A 149 3.76 -7.65 -8.58
CA LEU A 149 3.27 -6.76 -7.53
C LEU A 149 1.75 -6.97 -7.37
N VAL A 150 1.34 -7.43 -6.20
CA VAL A 150 -0.04 -7.85 -5.93
C VAL A 150 -0.57 -7.28 -4.63
N PRO A 151 -1.89 -7.03 -4.49
CA PRO A 151 -2.43 -6.54 -3.24
C PRO A 151 -2.39 -7.64 -2.18
N ARG A 152 -2.08 -7.26 -0.94
CA ARG A 152 -2.35 -8.08 0.24
C ARG A 152 -3.82 -7.96 0.61
N HIS A 153 -4.39 -9.05 1.09
CA HIS A 153 -5.71 -9.01 1.69
C HIS A 153 -5.69 -8.14 2.97
N PRO A 154 -6.59 -7.15 3.13
CA PRO A 154 -6.57 -6.25 4.29
C PRO A 154 -6.70 -6.96 5.65
N LEU A 155 -7.56 -7.98 5.72
CA LEU A 155 -7.78 -8.76 6.96
C LEU A 155 -6.75 -9.86 7.20
N THR A 156 -6.49 -10.72 6.21
CA THR A 156 -5.65 -11.92 6.39
C THR A 156 -4.17 -11.65 6.12
N GLY A 157 -3.83 -10.52 5.50
CA GLY A 157 -2.47 -10.19 5.07
C GLY A 157 -1.94 -11.07 3.93
N ALA A 158 -2.72 -12.04 3.45
CA ALA A 158 -2.31 -12.98 2.41
C ALA A 158 -2.16 -12.26 1.05
N PRO A 159 -1.09 -12.53 0.29
CA PRO A 159 -0.94 -11.97 -1.06
C PRO A 159 -2.03 -12.50 -1.98
N TRP A 160 -2.52 -11.66 -2.89
CA TRP A 160 -3.38 -12.10 -3.97
C TRP A 160 -2.63 -13.08 -4.89
N ARG A 161 -3.36 -14.08 -5.38
CA ARG A 161 -2.89 -15.11 -6.29
C ARG A 161 -3.92 -15.30 -7.41
N GLY A 162 -3.43 -15.38 -8.65
CA GLY A 162 -4.26 -15.74 -9.79
C GLY A 162 -4.63 -17.23 -9.76
N PRO A 163 -5.73 -17.64 -10.40
CA PRO A 163 -6.08 -19.06 -10.51
C PRO A 163 -4.96 -19.85 -11.19
N GLY A 164 -4.45 -20.89 -10.50
CA GLY A 164 -3.35 -21.73 -11.00
C GLY A 164 -1.99 -21.04 -11.05
N ASP A 165 -1.84 -19.87 -10.43
CA ASP A 165 -0.57 -19.13 -10.43
C ASP A 165 0.22 -19.29 -9.13
N GLU A 166 1.33 -20.03 -9.23
CA GLU A 166 2.29 -20.22 -8.14
C GLU A 166 3.57 -19.38 -8.30
N GLY A 167 3.65 -18.52 -9.34
CA GLY A 167 4.85 -17.73 -9.62
C GLY A 167 5.22 -16.75 -8.50
N ALA A 168 6.41 -16.14 -8.58
CA ALA A 168 6.87 -15.21 -7.55
C ALA A 168 5.95 -13.97 -7.48
N VAL A 169 5.69 -13.51 -6.24
CA VAL A 169 4.89 -12.32 -5.96
C VAL A 169 5.56 -11.45 -4.91
N ALA A 170 5.44 -10.14 -5.10
CA ALA A 170 5.83 -9.11 -4.16
C ALA A 170 4.56 -8.43 -3.63
N PRO A 171 4.17 -8.71 -2.38
CA PRO A 171 2.95 -8.17 -1.80
C PRO A 171 3.07 -6.68 -1.51
N LEU A 172 2.02 -5.94 -1.86
CA LEU A 172 1.84 -4.53 -1.51
C LEU A 172 0.66 -4.37 -0.56
N ASP A 173 0.71 -3.32 0.26
CA ASP A 173 -0.49 -2.84 0.94
C ASP A 173 -1.62 -2.64 -0.09
N SER A 174 -2.83 -3.04 0.29
CA SER A 174 -3.98 -3.07 -0.62
C SER A 174 -4.35 -1.70 -1.19
N GLY A 175 -4.19 -0.63 -0.41
CA GLY A 175 -4.53 0.72 -0.85
C GLY A 175 -3.43 1.37 -1.68
N VAL A 176 -2.18 1.04 -1.39
CA VAL A 176 -1.02 1.38 -2.24
C VAL A 176 -1.14 0.68 -3.60
N TRP A 177 -1.47 -0.61 -3.60
CA TRP A 177 -1.72 -1.36 -4.84
C TRP A 177 -2.89 -0.75 -5.63
N ALA A 178 -4.01 -0.43 -4.97
CA ALA A 178 -5.18 0.16 -5.63
C ALA A 178 -4.84 1.51 -6.30
N TYR A 179 -3.96 2.30 -5.70
CA TYR A 179 -3.48 3.55 -6.30
C TYR A 179 -2.64 3.30 -7.56
N LEU A 180 -1.74 2.30 -7.54
CA LEU A 180 -0.92 1.93 -8.70
C LEU A 180 -1.73 1.29 -9.83
N ALA A 181 -2.75 0.50 -9.46
CA ALA A 181 -3.66 -0.21 -10.35
C ALA A 181 -4.60 0.73 -11.10
N HIS A 182 -5.08 1.75 -10.40
CA HIS A 182 -6.05 2.71 -10.91
C HIS A 182 -5.63 4.11 -10.46
N PRO A 183 -4.54 4.67 -11.02
CA PRO A 183 -4.16 6.04 -10.72
C PRO A 183 -5.37 6.92 -11.07
N GLY A 184 -5.85 7.72 -10.10
CA GLY A 184 -6.93 8.67 -10.37
C GLY A 184 -6.56 9.62 -11.50
N GLU A 185 -7.54 10.31 -12.08
CA GLU A 185 -7.23 11.45 -12.95
C GLU A 185 -6.47 12.49 -12.13
N THR A 186 -5.15 12.57 -12.32
CA THR A 186 -4.29 13.63 -11.77
C THR A 186 -4.05 14.74 -12.79
N SER A 187 -4.75 14.68 -13.93
CA SER A 187 -4.57 15.62 -15.04
C SER A 187 -5.35 16.90 -14.75
N PRO A 188 -4.68 18.08 -14.76
CA PRO A 188 -5.37 19.37 -14.71
C PRO A 188 -6.23 19.62 -15.96
N THR A 189 -6.01 18.82 -17.01
CA THR A 189 -6.79 18.86 -18.25
C THR A 189 -7.93 17.84 -18.16
N PRO A 190 -9.19 18.24 -18.42
CA PRO A 190 -10.31 17.32 -18.54
C PRO A 190 -10.01 16.23 -19.58
N ALA A 191 -10.68 15.08 -19.49
CA ALA A 191 -10.56 13.99 -20.47
C ALA A 191 -10.83 14.43 -21.94
N THR A 192 -11.48 15.58 -22.15
CA THR A 192 -11.70 16.22 -23.46
C THR A 192 -10.47 16.96 -24.01
N GLY A 193 -9.37 17.04 -23.28
CA GLY A 193 -8.07 17.54 -23.73
C GLY A 193 -7.93 19.07 -23.82
N VAL A 194 -9.03 19.83 -23.73
CA VAL A 194 -9.02 21.30 -23.79
C VAL A 194 -9.96 21.87 -22.72
N LEU A 195 -9.43 22.79 -21.92
CA LEU A 195 -10.22 23.60 -21.00
C LEU A 195 -10.96 24.67 -21.83
N PRO A 196 -12.30 24.82 -21.72
CA PRO A 196 -13.03 25.82 -22.51
C PRO A 196 -12.47 27.23 -22.28
N GLU A 197 -12.37 28.02 -23.36
CA GLU A 197 -11.88 29.39 -23.35
C GLU A 197 -12.59 30.20 -22.24
N GLY A 198 -11.83 30.80 -21.31
CA GLY A 198 -12.36 31.59 -20.19
C GLY A 198 -12.64 30.83 -18.89
N VAL A 199 -12.46 29.51 -18.86
CA VAL A 199 -12.50 28.73 -17.61
C VAL A 199 -11.09 28.67 -17.03
N LEU A 200 -10.83 29.39 -15.94
CA LEU A 200 -9.63 29.23 -15.11
C LEU A 200 -10.01 28.34 -13.91
N ARG A 201 -9.30 27.22 -13.72
CA ARG A 201 -9.49 26.36 -12.53
C ARG A 201 -8.24 26.42 -11.65
N ASP A 202 -8.31 27.23 -10.59
CA ASP A 202 -7.28 27.29 -9.52
C ASP A 202 -7.51 26.22 -8.44
N ASP A 203 -8.70 25.61 -8.41
CA ASP A 203 -9.14 24.70 -7.34
C ASP A 203 -8.61 23.26 -7.51
N TYR A 204 -7.67 23.04 -8.43
CA TYR A 204 -7.08 21.72 -8.60
C TYR A 204 -6.02 21.53 -7.50
N PRO A 205 -6.22 20.65 -6.51
CA PRO A 205 -5.15 20.32 -5.60
C PRO A 205 -4.05 19.65 -6.44
N LEU A 206 -3.04 20.42 -6.83
CA LEU A 206 -1.82 19.84 -7.34
C LEU A 206 -1.35 18.89 -6.24
N PRO A 207 -1.23 17.58 -6.51
CA PRO A 207 -0.74 16.66 -5.49
C PRO A 207 0.61 17.23 -5.03
N PRO A 208 0.77 17.50 -3.72
CA PRO A 208 1.98 18.15 -3.23
C PRO A 208 3.16 17.30 -3.70
N ARG A 209 4.11 17.93 -4.38
CA ARG A 209 5.28 17.22 -4.90
C ARG A 209 6.29 17.07 -3.77
N PRO A 210 6.57 15.85 -3.32
CA PRO A 210 7.53 15.65 -2.24
C PRO A 210 8.91 16.07 -2.73
N TRP A 211 9.65 16.80 -1.88
CA TRP A 211 10.98 17.33 -2.21
C TRP A 211 12.08 16.25 -2.30
N ARG A 212 11.75 15.00 -1.98
CA ARG A 212 12.67 13.85 -2.05
C ARG A 212 12.01 12.69 -2.78
N PRO A 213 12.78 11.78 -3.41
CA PRO A 213 12.24 10.51 -3.91
C PRO A 213 11.62 9.67 -2.79
N LEU A 214 10.68 8.79 -3.15
CA LEU A 214 10.12 7.81 -2.23
C LEU A 214 11.21 6.84 -1.80
N MET A 215 11.40 6.71 -0.50
CA MET A 215 12.38 5.81 0.10
C MET A 215 11.66 4.69 0.87
N PRO A 216 12.12 3.44 0.76
CA PRO A 216 11.58 2.35 1.55
C PRO A 216 11.88 2.59 3.04
N HIS A 217 10.92 2.24 3.89
CA HIS A 217 11.15 2.24 5.33
C HIS A 217 12.13 1.11 5.70
N HIS A 218 13.32 1.49 6.18
CA HIS A 218 14.45 0.58 6.39
C HIS A 218 14.09 -0.65 7.25
N ARG A 219 13.46 -0.44 8.41
CA ARG A 219 13.11 -1.56 9.31
C ARG A 219 12.07 -2.50 8.71
N ALA A 220 11.14 -1.99 7.90
CA ALA A 220 10.11 -2.82 7.28
C ALA A 220 10.73 -3.72 6.19
N PHE A 221 11.72 -3.19 5.46
CA PHE A 221 12.52 -3.95 4.51
C PHE A 221 13.32 -5.05 5.22
N GLU A 222 14.18 -4.70 6.18
CA GLU A 222 15.07 -5.66 6.85
C GLU A 222 14.30 -6.77 7.57
N TYR A 223 13.28 -6.40 8.35
CA TYR A 223 12.47 -7.37 9.08
C TYR A 223 11.76 -8.35 8.15
N THR A 224 11.24 -7.85 7.04
CA THR A 224 10.61 -8.69 6.02
C THR A 224 11.64 -9.60 5.38
N LEU A 225 12.79 -9.08 4.98
CA LEU A 225 13.84 -9.83 4.30
C LEU A 225 14.33 -11.00 5.17
N VAL A 226 14.63 -10.78 6.44
CA VAL A 226 15.07 -11.83 7.39
C VAL A 226 14.00 -12.91 7.61
N GLY A 227 12.72 -12.53 7.48
CA GLY A 227 11.58 -13.43 7.58
C GLY A 227 11.40 -14.34 6.36
N LEU A 228 11.96 -13.99 5.20
CA LEU A 228 11.73 -14.71 3.95
C LEU A 228 12.61 -15.98 3.86
N PRO A 229 12.03 -17.16 3.57
CA PRO A 229 12.80 -18.39 3.39
C PRO A 229 13.83 -18.27 2.25
N ALA A 230 13.47 -17.61 1.15
CA ALA A 230 14.36 -17.42 0.00
C ALA A 230 15.58 -16.54 0.32
N ALA A 231 15.45 -15.59 1.24
CA ALA A 231 16.56 -14.71 1.64
C ALA A 231 17.59 -15.42 2.54
N ARG A 232 17.23 -16.56 3.15
CA ARG A 232 18.17 -17.37 3.96
C ARG A 232 19.08 -18.25 3.11
N ALA A 233 18.82 -18.33 1.81
CA ALA A 233 19.60 -19.10 0.85
C ALA A 233 20.55 -18.22 0.01
N LEU A 234 20.49 -16.89 0.18
CA LEU A 234 21.43 -15.89 -0.35
C LEU A 234 22.62 -15.74 0.60
#